data_AF-A0A922WVD3-F1
#
_entry.id   AF-A0A922WVD3-F1
#
_cell.length_a   1.000
_cell.length_b   1.000
_cell.length_c   1.000
_cell.angle_alpha   90.00
_cell.angle_beta   90.00
_cell.angle_gamma   90.00
#
_symmetry.space_group_name_H-M   'P 1'
#
loop_
_entity.id
_entity.type
_entity.pdbx_description
1 polymer ?
#
loop_
_entity_poly.entity_id
_entity_poly.type
_entity_poly.pdbx_seq_one_letter_code
_entity_poly.pdbx_strand_id
1 'polypeptide(L)'
;MIELRPARLRLAECSLCGRPLAFGQITAKKAFVASLLDLAKVAMLPLVGGVTAAFALGYIDPQAYAGWIAGALLAWGVIDVWDGTAGLRTHVDRDPRGVLMEAEARWRSIAKTVFGVTSTLVGGAGLLMVG
;
A
#
# COMPACT_ATOMS: atom_id res chain seq x y z
N MET A 1 43.31 37.42 16.43
CA MET A 1 41.97 37.48 15.82
C MET A 1 41.78 36.15 15.06
N ILE A 2 41.02 35.23 15.63
CA ILE A 2 40.80 33.89 15.05
C ILE A 2 39.54 34.00 14.17
N GLU A 3 39.71 33.90 12.86
CA GLU A 3 38.60 33.83 11.90
C GLU A 3 37.86 32.49 12.08
N LEU A 4 36.73 32.52 12.77
CA LEU A 4 35.81 31.39 12.85
C LEU A 4 35.07 31.29 11.51
N ARG A 5 35.54 30.40 10.61
CA ARG A 5 34.77 30.01 9.43
C ARG A 5 33.48 29.31 9.90
N PRO A 6 32.29 29.71 9.43
CA PRO A 6 31.07 29.01 9.79
C PRO A 6 31.15 27.57 9.24
N ALA A 7 31.12 26.60 10.16
CA ALA A 7 30.96 25.20 9.83
C ALA A 7 29.63 25.05 9.08
N ARG A 8 29.70 24.89 7.75
CA ARG A 8 28.53 24.48 6.96
C ARG A 8 28.11 23.11 7.46
N LEU A 9 26.99 23.02 8.17
CA LEU A 9 26.26 21.79 8.39
C LEU A 9 26.00 21.18 7.00
N ARG A 10 26.83 20.21 6.61
CA ARG A 10 26.57 19.41 5.41
C ARG A 10 25.37 18.53 5.75
N LEU A 11 24.18 18.98 5.41
CA LEU A 11 23.00 18.13 5.37
C LEU A 11 23.38 16.89 4.56
N ALA A 12 23.29 15.72 5.16
CA ALA A 12 23.53 14.48 4.43
C ALA A 12 22.60 14.46 3.20
N GLU A 13 23.19 14.21 2.03
CA GLU A 13 22.47 14.11 0.78
C GLU A 13 22.10 12.64 0.58
N CYS A 14 20.89 12.40 0.06
CA CYS A 14 20.51 11.05 -0.31
C CYS A 14 21.44 10.59 -1.46
N SER A 15 22.20 9.51 -1.24
CA SER A 15 23.15 8.97 -2.22
C SER A 15 22.51 8.51 -3.54
N LEU A 16 21.18 8.36 -3.57
CA LEU A 16 20.42 7.89 -4.72
C LEU A 16 19.80 9.03 -5.55
N CYS A 17 19.57 10.21 -4.97
CA CYS A 17 18.91 11.31 -5.68
C CYS A 17 19.54 12.69 -5.48
N GLY A 18 20.64 12.79 -4.73
CA GLY A 18 21.44 14.01 -4.55
C GLY A 18 20.71 15.16 -3.86
N ARG A 19 19.52 14.92 -3.27
CA ARG A 19 18.73 15.96 -2.60
C ARG A 19 19.09 16.06 -1.11
N PRO A 20 19.13 17.27 -0.53
CA PRO A 20 19.38 17.46 0.89
C PRO A 20 18.25 16.84 1.71
N LEU A 21 18.59 16.06 2.74
CA LEU A 21 17.64 15.34 3.60
C LEU A 21 16.69 16.25 4.42
N ALA A 22 16.73 17.57 4.23
CA ALA A 22 15.71 18.50 4.73
C ALA A 22 14.29 18.19 4.20
N PHE A 23 14.17 17.41 3.11
CA PHE A 23 12.91 16.88 2.55
C PHE A 23 12.37 15.62 3.25
N GLY A 24 12.98 15.18 4.36
CA GLY A 24 12.68 13.93 5.05
C GLY A 24 11.24 13.78 5.56
N GLN A 25 10.47 14.86 5.73
CA GLN A 25 9.11 14.76 6.29
C GLN A 25 8.07 14.23 5.29
N ILE A 26 8.20 14.51 3.99
CA ILE A 26 7.24 14.04 2.98
C ILE A 26 7.49 12.56 2.66
N THR A 27 8.75 12.15 2.56
CA THR A 27 9.15 10.75 2.40
C THR A 27 8.89 9.93 3.67
N ALA A 28 9.08 10.48 4.87
CA ALA A 28 8.72 9.81 6.12
C ALA A 28 7.20 9.62 6.26
N LYS A 29 6.39 10.64 5.92
CA LYS A 29 4.91 10.49 5.90
C LYS A 29 4.46 9.46 4.87
N LYS A 30 5.03 9.48 3.65
CA LYS A 30 4.75 8.45 2.65
C LYS A 30 5.18 7.05 3.11
N ALA A 31 6.37 6.94 3.71
CA ALA A 31 6.87 5.67 4.23
C ALA A 31 5.98 5.13 5.38
N PHE A 32 5.52 6.01 6.27
CA PHE A 32 4.61 5.65 7.36
C PHE A 32 3.23 5.21 6.84
N VAL A 33 2.65 5.95 5.89
CA VAL A 33 1.36 5.58 5.27
C VAL A 33 1.49 4.27 4.49
N ALA A 34 2.57 4.07 3.72
CA ALA A 34 2.82 2.81 3.03
C ALA A 34 2.95 1.63 4.02
N SER A 35 3.71 1.80 5.10
CA SER A 35 3.81 0.78 6.16
C SER A 35 2.49 0.50 6.87
N LEU A 36 1.64 1.50 7.07
CA LEU A 36 0.30 1.30 7.62
C LEU A 36 -0.62 0.53 6.66
N LEU A 37 -0.52 0.81 5.36
CA LEU A 37 -1.31 0.11 4.34
C LEU A 37 -0.87 -1.36 4.21
N ASP A 38 0.43 -1.63 4.24
CA ASP A 38 0.96 -2.99 4.28
C ASP A 38 0.52 -3.72 5.57
N LEU A 39 0.57 -3.03 6.71
CA LEU A 39 0.08 -3.58 7.97
C LEU A 39 -1.42 -3.88 7.91
N ALA A 40 -2.23 -3.00 7.30
CA ALA A 40 -3.66 -3.20 7.12
C ALA A 40 -3.94 -4.44 6.25
N LYS A 41 -3.19 -4.63 5.15
CA LYS A 41 -3.34 -5.84 4.31
C LYS A 41 -3.02 -7.10 5.10
N VAL A 42 -1.92 -7.12 5.85
CA VAL A 42 -1.50 -8.26 6.66
C VAL A 42 -2.47 -8.54 7.80
N ALA A 43 -2.96 -7.50 8.47
CA ALA A 43 -3.93 -7.63 9.56
C ALA A 43 -5.29 -8.16 9.09
N MET A 44 -5.68 -7.92 7.84
CA MET A 44 -6.91 -8.49 7.27
C MET A 44 -6.79 -9.97 6.90
N LEU A 45 -5.57 -10.52 6.73
CA LEU A 45 -5.40 -11.94 6.37
C LEU A 45 -5.97 -12.90 7.44
N PRO A 46 -5.70 -12.73 8.76
CA PRO A 46 -6.35 -13.54 9.79
C PRO A 46 -7.87 -13.43 9.79
N LEU A 47 -8.42 -12.25 9.48
CA LEU A 47 -9.87 -12.04 9.43
C LEU A 47 -10.49 -12.82 8.27
N VAL A 48 -9.97 -12.65 7.06
CA VAL A 48 -10.47 -13.37 5.86
C VAL A 48 -10.24 -14.88 6.00
N GLY A 49 -9.09 -15.30 6.53
CA GLY A 49 -8.78 -16.69 6.82
C GLY A 49 -9.73 -17.29 7.86
N GLY A 50 -9.99 -16.58 8.95
CA GLY A 50 -10.92 -17.00 10.00
C GLY A 50 -12.36 -17.11 9.50
N VAL A 51 -12.82 -16.12 8.73
CA VAL A 51 -14.15 -16.16 8.09
C VAL A 51 -14.27 -17.32 7.11
N THR A 52 -13.23 -17.58 6.31
CA THR A 52 -13.21 -18.70 5.36
C THR A 52 -13.23 -20.04 6.08
N ALA A 53 -12.47 -20.19 7.16
CA ALA A 53 -12.50 -21.38 8.00
C ALA A 53 -13.88 -21.57 8.65
N ALA A 54 -14.49 -20.49 9.17
CA ALA A 54 -15.82 -20.54 9.76
C ALA A 54 -16.88 -20.99 8.74
N PHE A 55 -16.80 -20.50 7.49
CA PHE A 55 -17.68 -20.95 6.40
C PHE A 55 -17.47 -22.43 6.07
N ALA A 56 -16.21 -22.85 5.92
CA ALA A 56 -15.88 -24.24 5.63
C ALA A 56 -16.36 -25.23 6.72
N LEU A 57 -16.41 -24.76 7.97
CA LEU A 57 -16.93 -25.53 9.12
C LEU A 57 -18.45 -25.38 9.31
N GLY A 58 -19.13 -24.60 8.45
CA GLY A 58 -20.59 -24.41 8.51
C GLY A 58 -21.08 -23.48 9.62
N TYR A 59 -20.20 -22.68 10.22
CA TYR A 59 -20.56 -21.73 11.30
C TYR A 59 -21.19 -20.43 10.80
N ILE A 60 -21.06 -20.12 9.51
CA ILE A 60 -21.67 -18.94 8.88
C ILE A 60 -22.37 -19.36 7.59
N ASP A 61 -23.46 -18.68 7.28
CA ASP A 61 -24.21 -18.91 6.05
C ASP A 61 -23.50 -18.30 4.82
N PRO A 62 -23.86 -18.75 3.60
CA PRO A 62 -23.23 -18.26 2.37
C PRO A 62 -23.37 -16.75 2.16
N GLN A 63 -24.46 -16.12 2.61
CA GLN A 63 -24.71 -14.69 2.41
C GLN A 63 -23.81 -13.87 3.34
N ALA A 64 -23.71 -14.27 4.62
CA ALA A 64 -22.76 -13.67 5.56
C ALA A 64 -21.31 -13.82 5.06
N TYR A 65 -20.93 -15.00 4.59
CA TYR A 65 -19.60 -15.24 4.01
C TYR A 65 -19.32 -14.31 2.81
N ALA A 66 -20.25 -14.24 1.86
CA ALA A 66 -20.13 -13.38 0.68
C ALA A 66 -19.96 -11.90 1.06
N GLY A 67 -20.70 -11.41 2.07
CA GLY A 67 -20.57 -10.05 2.56
C GLY A 67 -19.17 -9.74 3.13
N TRP A 68 -18.62 -10.65 3.93
CA TRP A 68 -17.26 -10.50 4.47
C TRP A 68 -16.19 -10.50 3.37
N ILE A 69 -16.28 -11.41 2.40
CA ILE A 69 -15.33 -11.47 1.28
C ILE A 69 -15.46 -10.23 0.39
N ALA A 70 -16.68 -9.77 0.11
CA ALA A 70 -16.93 -8.56 -0.65
C ALA A 70 -16.34 -7.32 0.04
N GLY A 71 -16.52 -7.19 1.36
CA GLY A 71 -15.90 -6.14 2.16
C GLY A 71 -14.36 -6.19 2.13
N ALA A 72 -13.77 -7.37 2.25
CA ALA A 72 -12.32 -7.54 2.19
C ALA A 72 -11.76 -7.18 0.80
N LEU A 73 -12.40 -7.63 -0.28
CA LEU A 73 -12.03 -7.28 -1.65
C LEU A 73 -12.13 -5.78 -1.91
N LEU A 74 -13.18 -5.13 -1.39
CA LEU A 74 -13.33 -3.68 -1.50
C LEU A 74 -12.18 -2.95 -0.80
N ALA A 75 -11.88 -3.33 0.44
CA ALA A 75 -10.82 -2.71 1.23
C ALA A 75 -9.43 -2.94 0.62
N TRP A 76 -9.07 -4.16 0.23
CA TRP A 76 -7.81 -4.43 -0.47
C TRP A 76 -7.74 -3.68 -1.81
N GLY A 77 -8.85 -3.67 -2.56
CA GLY A 77 -8.93 -2.99 -3.85
C GLY A 77 -8.58 -1.51 -3.75
N VAL A 78 -9.17 -0.81 -2.76
CA VAL A 78 -8.89 0.62 -2.53
C VAL A 78 -7.41 0.85 -2.18
N ILE A 79 -6.83 0.00 -1.34
CA ILE A 79 -5.41 0.11 -0.96
C ILE A 79 -4.51 -0.11 -2.18
N ASP A 80 -4.81 -1.11 -3.01
CA ASP A 80 -4.03 -1.43 -4.22
C ASP A 80 -4.13 -0.34 -5.29
N VAL A 81 -5.29 0.29 -5.46
CA VAL A 81 -5.45 1.48 -6.33
C VAL A 81 -4.59 2.63 -5.81
N TRP A 82 -4.65 2.93 -4.52
CA TRP A 82 -3.87 4.00 -3.93
C TRP A 82 -2.36 3.75 -4.10
N ASP A 83 -1.90 2.54 -3.80
CA ASP A 83 -0.48 2.19 -3.88
C ASP A 83 0.02 2.20 -5.33
N GLY A 84 -0.73 1.60 -6.26
CA GLY A 84 -0.39 1.62 -7.68
C GLY A 84 -0.41 3.04 -8.28
N THR A 85 -1.38 3.88 -7.93
CA THR A 85 -1.40 5.28 -8.40
C THR A 85 -0.26 6.11 -7.81
N ALA A 86 0.12 5.85 -6.56
CA ALA A 86 1.29 6.48 -5.94
C ALA A 86 2.58 6.07 -6.66
N GLY A 87 2.79 4.77 -6.91
CA GLY A 87 3.97 4.25 -7.60
C GLY A 87 4.08 4.71 -9.06
N LEU A 88 2.95 4.82 -9.76
CA LEU A 88 2.89 5.41 -11.11
C LEU A 88 3.33 6.88 -11.14
N ARG A 89 2.97 7.66 -10.11
CA ARG A 89 3.36 9.08 -10.01
C ARG A 89 4.81 9.29 -9.61
N THR A 90 5.37 8.38 -8.80
CA THR A 90 6.74 8.51 -8.30
C THR A 90 7.77 7.76 -9.12
N HIS A 91 7.39 6.83 -10.00
CA HIS A 91 8.30 5.88 -10.66
C HIS A 91 9.15 5.06 -9.67
N VAL A 92 8.62 4.89 -8.46
CA VAL A 92 9.24 4.17 -7.35
C VAL A 92 8.17 3.28 -6.76
N ASP A 93 8.48 1.99 -6.63
CA ASP A 93 7.62 1.01 -5.95
C ASP A 93 8.43 0.27 -4.88
N ARG A 94 7.77 -0.14 -3.80
CA ARG A 94 8.41 -0.90 -2.72
C ARG A 94 7.92 -2.34 -2.72
N ASP A 95 8.87 -3.24 -2.54
CA ASP A 95 8.68 -4.67 -2.37
C ASP A 95 9.32 -5.09 -1.05
N PRO A 96 8.81 -6.13 -0.35
CA PRO A 96 9.56 -6.82 0.70
C PRO A 96 11.02 -7.16 0.35
N ARG A 97 11.38 -7.28 -0.94
CA ARG A 97 12.76 -7.54 -1.40
C ARG A 97 13.61 -6.29 -1.65
N GLY A 98 13.03 -5.09 -1.63
CA GLY A 98 13.77 -3.84 -1.89
C GLY A 98 12.91 -2.74 -2.53
N VAL A 99 13.57 -1.70 -3.05
CA VAL A 99 12.91 -0.61 -3.77
C VAL A 99 13.13 -0.82 -5.27
N LEU A 100 12.04 -0.90 -6.02
CA LEU A 100 12.05 -0.98 -7.48
C LEU A 100 11.96 0.43 -8.07
N MET A 101 12.60 0.63 -9.22
CA MET A 101 12.67 1.92 -9.90
C MET A 101 12.20 1.82 -11.36
N GLU A 102 11.83 2.96 -11.92
CA GLU A 102 11.57 3.17 -13.34
C GLU A 102 10.58 2.17 -13.96
N ALA A 103 11.02 1.36 -14.93
CA ALA A 103 10.16 0.48 -15.71
C ALA A 103 9.55 -0.66 -14.86
N GLU A 104 10.32 -1.24 -13.95
CA GLU A 104 9.85 -2.31 -13.07
C GLU A 104 8.85 -1.80 -12.05
N ALA A 105 9.13 -0.63 -11.45
CA ALA A 105 8.20 0.05 -10.55
C ALA A 105 6.89 0.40 -11.27
N ARG A 106 6.99 0.86 -12.53
CA ARG A 106 5.82 1.22 -13.34
C ARG A 106 4.95 0.00 -13.64
N TRP A 107 5.54 -1.09 -14.12
CA TRP A 107 4.77 -2.30 -14.43
C TRP A 107 4.06 -2.87 -13.21
N ARG A 108 4.74 -2.91 -12.06
CA ARG A 108 4.15 -3.40 -10.82
C ARG A 108 3.05 -2.47 -10.30
N SER A 109 3.25 -1.16 -10.42
CA SER A 109 2.25 -0.16 -10.07
C SER A 109 1.00 -0.25 -10.95
N ILE A 110 1.16 -0.52 -12.26
CA ILE A 110 0.03 -0.81 -13.16
C ILE A 110 -0.72 -2.05 -12.68
N ALA A 111 -0.01 -3.14 -12.40
CA ALA A 111 -0.63 -4.37 -11.93
C ALA A 111 -1.43 -4.17 -10.64
N LYS A 112 -0.86 -3.45 -9.66
CA LYS A 112 -1.55 -3.06 -8.42
C LYS A 112 -2.82 -2.25 -8.71
N THR A 113 -2.73 -1.25 -9.59
CA THR A 113 -3.93 -0.46 -9.95
C THR A 113 -5.01 -1.29 -10.63
N VAL A 114 -4.66 -2.15 -11.59
CA VAL A 114 -5.64 -2.99 -12.31
C VAL A 114 -6.31 -3.98 -11.37
N PHE A 115 -5.52 -4.67 -10.54
CA PHE A 115 -6.04 -5.60 -9.54
C PHE A 115 -6.90 -4.86 -8.52
N GLY A 116 -6.45 -3.69 -8.08
CA GLY A 116 -7.16 -2.84 -7.14
C GLY A 116 -8.54 -2.41 -7.66
N VAL A 117 -8.59 -1.86 -8.88
CA VAL A 117 -9.85 -1.45 -9.52
C VAL A 117 -10.80 -2.64 -9.64
N THR A 118 -10.30 -3.77 -10.12
CA THR A 118 -11.12 -4.98 -10.30
C THR A 118 -11.69 -5.45 -8.96
N SER A 119 -10.86 -5.51 -7.91
CA SER A 119 -11.28 -5.93 -6.57
C SER A 119 -12.28 -4.95 -5.94
N THR A 120 -12.10 -3.64 -6.14
CA THR A 120 -13.04 -2.61 -5.69
C THR A 120 -14.40 -2.76 -6.39
N LEU A 121 -14.42 -3.00 -7.70
CA LEU A 121 -15.66 -3.20 -8.45
C LEU A 121 -16.39 -4.47 -8.01
N VAL A 122 -15.67 -5.59 -7.91
CA VAL A 122 -16.25 -6.88 -7.49
C VAL A 122 -16.73 -6.81 -6.04
N GLY A 123 -15.91 -6.27 -5.12
CA GLY A 123 -16.29 -6.10 -3.72
C GLY A 123 -17.47 -5.14 -3.53
N GLY A 124 -17.47 -4.02 -4.26
CA GLY A 124 -18.58 -3.07 -4.24
C GLY A 124 -19.89 -3.69 -4.77
N ALA A 125 -19.83 -4.38 -5.91
CA ALA A 125 -20.99 -5.09 -6.45
C ALA A 125 -21.49 -6.20 -5.52
N GLY A 126 -20.57 -6.96 -4.93
CA GLY A 126 -20.91 -8.01 -3.96
C GLY A 126 -21.63 -7.46 -2.73
N LEU A 127 -21.18 -6.32 -2.18
CA LEU A 127 -21.86 -5.67 -1.06
C LEU A 127 -23.26 -5.18 -1.44
N LEU A 128 -23.44 -4.63 -2.65
CA LEU A 128 -24.76 -4.21 -3.14
C LEU A 128 -25.74 -5.36 -3.35
N MET A 129 -25.22 -6.57 -3.60
CA MET A 129 -26.05 -7.78 -3.79
C MET A 129 -26.36 -8.51 -2.48
N VAL A 130 -25.55 -8.32 -1.45
CA VAL A 130 -25.67 -9.00 -0.16
C VAL A 130 -26.41 -8.16 0.88
N GLY A 131 -26.38 -6.82 0.76
CA GLY A 131 -27.08 -5.87 1.62
C GLY A 131 -28.44 -5.44 1.08
#